data_AF-A0A930HT68-F1
#
_entry.id   AF-A0A930HT68-F1
#
_cell.length_a   1.000
_cell.length_b   1.000
_cell.length_c   1.000
_cell.angle_alpha   90.00
_cell.angle_beta   90.00
_cell.angle_gamma   90.00
#
_symmetry.space_group_name_H-M   'P 1'
#
loop_
_entity.id
_entity.type
_entity.pdbx_description
1 polymer ?
#
loop_
_entity_poly.entity_id
_entity_poly.type
_entity_poly.pdbx_seq_one_letter_code
_entity_poly.pdbx_strand_id
1 'polypeptide(L)'
;MRPIHSKITLLLAALSLSLSVPSIGEARSRKKPTTSTSKKASSKSSKSKSSAKSSHSSSRRGRHSYNIRSRARGRYYAAQAPSEEQLEMMRQDSIRLRTGGTAPVQKVSEKSAQSNELLTTRFRRADSTLSRADIRELYFSVDGREDTAPFLSKIEAEADRLIEGKNFTEALKTVQQGLWRTPTHIGLIKRACDLSLHLKSSRFNTYMYQLVELLSMIAHTGDGSSFDKAIQVRSLDDALLFEQHWNETPREEILASREQTNKGKDYVVVEIQGSGKGKTQQHYYLIQPTLTPSATTKK
;
A
#
# COMPACT_ATOMS: atom_id res chain seq x y z
N MET A 1 4.64 -23.93 13.29
CA MET A 1 4.16 -22.72 12.57
C MET A 1 2.72 -22.97 12.15
N ARG A 2 1.75 -22.26 12.74
CA ARG A 2 0.35 -22.35 12.29
C ARG A 2 0.20 -21.64 10.94
N PRO A 3 -0.58 -22.16 9.98
CA PRO A 3 -0.65 -21.61 8.63
C PRO A 3 -1.23 -20.20 8.62
N ILE A 4 -0.58 -19.28 7.89
CA ILE A 4 -0.90 -17.84 7.76
C ILE A 4 -2.38 -17.60 7.40
N HIS A 5 -2.99 -18.52 6.66
CA HIS A 5 -4.41 -18.44 6.30
C HIS A 5 -5.35 -18.47 7.52
N SER A 6 -5.02 -19.21 8.60
CA SER A 6 -5.88 -19.23 9.79
C SER A 6 -5.84 -17.89 10.55
N LYS A 7 -4.70 -17.20 10.52
CA LYS A 7 -4.53 -15.88 11.14
C LYS A 7 -5.32 -14.80 10.41
N ILE A 8 -5.34 -14.84 9.07
CA ILE A 8 -6.09 -13.86 8.25
C ILE A 8 -7.60 -14.01 8.47
N THR A 9 -8.11 -15.25 8.52
CA THR A 9 -9.54 -15.51 8.76
C THR A 9 -9.97 -15.07 10.17
N LEU A 10 -9.09 -15.19 11.16
CA LEU A 10 -9.41 -14.81 12.54
C LEU A 10 -9.29 -13.30 12.77
N LEU A 11 -8.35 -12.63 12.11
CA LEU A 11 -8.25 -11.16 12.10
C LEU A 11 -9.53 -10.52 11.50
N LEU A 12 -10.10 -11.13 10.44
CA LEU A 12 -11.41 -10.75 9.90
C LEU A 12 -12.55 -10.97 10.91
N ALA A 13 -12.50 -12.03 11.71
CA ALA A 13 -13.50 -12.31 12.74
C ALA A 13 -13.43 -11.33 13.92
N ALA A 14 -12.23 -11.00 14.40
CA ALA A 14 -12.02 -10.03 15.49
C ALA A 14 -12.53 -8.62 15.11
N LEU A 15 -12.28 -8.19 13.86
CA LEU A 15 -12.82 -6.92 13.31
C LEU A 15 -14.35 -6.89 13.28
N SER A 16 -15.00 -8.04 13.03
CA SER A 16 -16.46 -8.15 13.01
C SER A 16 -17.10 -8.16 14.41
N LEU A 17 -16.36 -8.60 15.43
CA LEU A 17 -16.85 -8.71 16.80
C LEU A 17 -16.78 -7.39 17.58
N SER A 18 -15.85 -6.48 17.25
CA SER A 18 -15.70 -5.18 17.94
C SER A 18 -16.82 -4.15 17.69
N LEU A 19 -17.85 -4.49 16.91
CA LEU A 19 -19.01 -3.62 16.62
C LEU A 19 -20.37 -4.24 16.96
N SER A 20 -20.40 -5.39 17.63
CA SER A 20 -21.65 -6.11 17.95
C SER A 20 -21.97 -6.02 19.45
N VAL A 21 -22.79 -5.05 19.83
CA VAL A 21 -23.57 -5.07 21.10
C VAL A 21 -24.94 -5.69 20.81
N PRO A 22 -25.49 -6.55 21.69
CA PRO A 22 -26.59 -7.43 21.35
C PRO A 22 -27.91 -6.67 21.31
N SER A 23 -28.64 -6.87 20.22
CA SER A 23 -30.04 -6.51 20.14
C SER A 23 -30.64 -7.42 19.09
N ILE A 24 -31.54 -8.31 19.54
CA ILE A 24 -32.88 -8.52 18.99
C ILE A 24 -33.41 -9.79 19.63
N GLY A 25 -34.26 -9.57 20.63
CA GLY A 25 -35.29 -10.53 20.99
C GLY A 25 -36.35 -10.63 19.89
N GLU A 26 -37.00 -11.77 19.90
CA GLU A 26 -38.30 -12.09 19.32
C GLU A 26 -38.46 -12.30 17.81
N ALA A 27 -38.90 -13.53 17.57
CA ALA A 27 -39.35 -14.11 16.33
C ALA A 27 -40.62 -13.44 15.78
N ARG A 28 -40.76 -13.45 14.44
CA ARG A 28 -42.00 -13.94 13.82
C ARG A 28 -41.82 -14.39 12.37
N SER A 29 -42.28 -15.61 12.16
CA SER A 29 -42.48 -16.33 10.90
C SER A 29 -43.67 -15.76 10.10
N ARG A 30 -43.55 -15.71 8.75
CA ARG A 30 -44.54 -16.29 7.81
C ARG A 30 -44.21 -16.12 6.31
N LYS A 31 -44.13 -17.27 5.63
CA LYS A 31 -44.73 -17.68 4.32
C LYS A 31 -44.43 -16.90 3.00
N LYS A 32 -43.90 -17.65 2.02
CA LYS A 32 -44.21 -17.61 0.55
C LYS A 32 -45.49 -18.46 0.28
N PRO A 33 -46.18 -18.49 -0.91
CA PRO A 33 -45.75 -18.41 -2.33
C PRO A 33 -46.68 -17.51 -3.23
N THR A 34 -46.49 -17.28 -4.54
CA THR A 34 -46.93 -18.13 -5.69
C THR A 34 -46.58 -17.54 -7.09
N THR A 35 -46.62 -18.44 -8.08
CA THR A 35 -46.32 -18.42 -9.54
C THR A 35 -47.42 -17.85 -10.46
N SER A 36 -47.07 -17.35 -11.67
CA SER A 36 -47.92 -17.33 -12.89
C SER A 36 -47.09 -16.88 -14.14
N THR A 37 -46.70 -17.74 -15.12
CA THR A 37 -47.37 -18.26 -16.36
C THR A 37 -47.17 -17.47 -17.67
N SER A 38 -46.86 -18.24 -18.75
CA SER A 38 -47.17 -18.04 -20.20
C SER A 38 -46.21 -17.15 -21.02
N LYS A 39 -45.90 -17.33 -22.32
CA LYS A 39 -46.48 -18.15 -23.44
C LYS A 39 -45.48 -18.22 -24.63
N LYS A 40 -45.75 -19.15 -25.56
CA LYS A 40 -45.04 -19.51 -26.81
C LYS A 40 -45.31 -18.58 -28.01
N ALA A 41 -44.28 -18.38 -28.84
CA ALA A 41 -44.15 -18.44 -30.32
C ALA A 41 -45.12 -17.74 -31.33
N SER A 42 -44.48 -17.36 -32.47
CA SER A 42 -45.01 -17.00 -33.82
C SER A 42 -45.55 -15.56 -33.98
N SER A 43 -45.45 -14.84 -35.11
CA SER A 43 -45.23 -15.17 -36.53
C SER A 43 -44.87 -13.92 -37.38
N LYS A 44 -44.14 -14.16 -38.49
CA LYS A 44 -44.24 -13.57 -39.87
C LYS A 44 -44.59 -12.08 -40.09
N SER A 45 -43.75 -11.42 -40.89
CA SER A 45 -44.07 -10.75 -42.18
C SER A 45 -42.76 -10.18 -42.78
N SER A 46 -42.67 -9.66 -44.00
CA SER A 46 -42.82 -10.24 -45.34
C SER A 46 -42.21 -9.22 -46.33
N LYS A 47 -41.72 -9.68 -47.49
CA LYS A 47 -41.50 -8.91 -48.73
C LYS A 47 -40.40 -7.82 -48.72
N SER A 48 -39.73 -7.45 -49.81
CA SER A 48 -39.42 -8.00 -51.14
C SER A 48 -38.75 -6.87 -51.94
N LYS A 49 -37.76 -7.20 -52.79
CA LYS A 49 -37.32 -6.46 -54.01
C LYS A 49 -36.74 -5.04 -53.76
N SER A 50 -35.83 -4.47 -54.54
CA SER A 50 -35.39 -4.67 -55.94
C SER A 50 -34.02 -3.99 -56.15
N SER A 51 -33.33 -4.47 -57.17
CA SER A 51 -32.13 -3.94 -57.84
C SER A 51 -32.30 -2.59 -58.54
N ALA A 52 -31.22 -1.81 -58.65
CA ALA A 52 -30.53 -1.42 -59.90
C ALA A 52 -29.94 0.01 -59.92
N LYS A 53 -28.67 0.12 -60.38
CA LYS A 53 -28.05 1.10 -61.34
C LYS A 53 -28.28 2.61 -61.10
N SER A 54 -27.33 3.55 -61.23
CA SER A 54 -26.21 3.77 -62.18
C SER A 54 -25.56 5.16 -61.93
N SER A 55 -24.61 5.55 -62.81
CA SER A 55 -24.08 6.91 -63.11
C SER A 55 -22.85 7.36 -62.29
N HIS A 56 -21.81 8.03 -62.82
CA HIS A 56 -21.43 8.56 -64.14
C HIS A 56 -19.91 8.87 -64.16
N SER A 57 -19.36 9.04 -65.37
CA SER A 57 -17.94 9.33 -65.69
C SER A 57 -17.61 10.82 -65.80
N SER A 58 -16.33 11.20 -65.59
CA SER A 58 -15.52 12.21 -66.33
C SER A 58 -14.28 12.55 -65.48
N SER A 59 -13.11 13.03 -65.92
CA SER A 59 -12.48 13.31 -67.21
C SER A 59 -10.95 13.34 -67.00
N ARG A 60 -10.18 13.22 -68.10
CA ARG A 60 -8.69 13.18 -68.17
C ARG A 60 -8.07 14.59 -68.13
N ARG A 61 -6.86 14.71 -67.54
CA ARG A 61 -5.64 15.49 -67.98
C ARG A 61 -4.82 15.87 -66.73
N GLY A 62 -3.50 15.73 -66.64
CA GLY A 62 -2.47 15.42 -67.61
C GLY A 62 -1.18 14.95 -66.89
N ARG A 63 -0.30 14.35 -67.69
CA ARG A 63 0.90 13.61 -67.31
C ARG A 63 2.08 14.25 -68.07
N HIS A 64 3.12 14.70 -67.38
CA HIS A 64 4.55 14.76 -67.82
C HIS A 64 5.35 15.52 -66.76
N SER A 65 6.11 14.85 -65.90
CA SER A 65 7.52 14.44 -66.04
C SER A 65 8.52 15.61 -66.13
N TYR A 66 9.28 15.80 -65.06
CA TYR A 66 10.68 16.23 -65.14
C TYR A 66 11.52 15.24 -64.35
N ASN A 67 12.39 14.52 -65.07
CA ASN A 67 13.49 13.76 -64.50
C ASN A 67 14.48 14.76 -63.89
N ILE A 68 14.67 14.73 -62.57
CA ILE A 68 15.88 15.26 -61.94
C ILE A 68 16.58 14.11 -61.23
N ARG A 69 17.86 14.00 -61.58
CA ARG A 69 18.79 12.91 -61.31
C ARG A 69 18.94 12.66 -59.81
N SER A 70 18.72 11.42 -59.39
CA SER A 70 19.20 10.91 -58.10
C SER A 70 19.99 9.62 -58.33
N ARG A 71 21.11 9.77 -59.06
CA ARG A 71 22.16 8.75 -59.16
C ARG A 71 23.49 9.41 -58.83
N ALA A 72 23.80 9.52 -57.54
CA ALA A 72 25.14 9.53 -56.98
C ALA A 72 25.07 9.61 -55.45
N ARG A 73 25.93 8.83 -54.78
CA ARG A 73 26.19 8.80 -53.33
C ARG A 73 25.29 7.89 -52.48
N GLY A 74 25.04 6.68 -52.97
CA GLY A 74 24.77 5.53 -52.11
C GLY A 74 26.04 4.70 -51.95
N ARG A 75 27.01 5.17 -51.17
CA ARG A 75 28.07 4.40 -50.48
C ARG A 75 28.75 5.35 -49.49
N TYR A 76 29.13 4.80 -48.33
CA TYR A 76 29.64 5.42 -47.11
C TYR A 76 28.55 5.73 -46.06
N TYR A 77 28.79 5.23 -44.83
CA TYR A 77 27.92 5.17 -43.65
C TYR A 77 26.95 3.97 -43.58
N ALA A 78 27.51 2.76 -43.47
CA ALA A 78 26.98 1.87 -42.43
C ALA A 78 27.25 2.60 -41.10
N ALA A 79 26.25 3.27 -40.54
CA ALA A 79 26.39 3.93 -39.25
C ALA A 79 26.74 2.84 -38.24
N GLN A 80 28.02 2.79 -37.85
CA GLN A 80 28.48 2.02 -36.71
C GLN A 80 27.57 2.42 -35.54
N ALA A 81 26.91 1.45 -34.90
CA ALA A 81 26.16 1.72 -33.68
C ALA A 81 27.13 2.49 -32.74
N PRO A 82 26.76 3.68 -32.26
CA PRO A 82 27.66 4.48 -31.43
C PRO A 82 28.21 3.62 -30.31
N SER A 83 29.51 3.71 -30.05
CA SER A 83 30.11 2.99 -28.93
C SER A 83 29.41 3.41 -27.63
N GLU A 84 29.44 2.55 -26.62
CA GLU A 84 28.84 2.84 -25.31
C GLU A 84 29.34 4.19 -24.75
N GLU A 85 30.63 4.48 -24.95
CA GLU A 85 31.25 5.76 -24.58
C GLU A 85 30.68 6.96 -25.35
N GLN A 86 30.40 6.81 -26.66
CA GLN A 86 29.77 7.86 -27.46
C GLN A 86 28.31 8.10 -27.05
N LEU A 87 27.58 7.03 -26.71
CA LEU A 87 26.22 7.12 -26.17
C LEU A 87 26.19 7.84 -24.82
N GLU A 88 27.20 7.60 -23.97
CA GLU A 88 27.32 8.25 -22.66
C GLU A 88 27.67 9.75 -22.82
N MET A 89 28.57 10.09 -23.75
CA MET A 89 28.84 11.49 -24.09
C MET A 89 27.61 12.21 -24.63
N MET A 90 26.84 11.57 -25.53
CA MET A 90 25.59 12.14 -26.05
C MET A 90 24.54 12.31 -24.95
N ARG A 91 24.47 11.38 -23.99
CA ARG A 91 23.62 11.53 -22.79
C ARG A 91 24.03 12.75 -21.98
N GLN A 92 25.31 12.88 -21.65
CA GLN A 92 25.82 14.00 -20.85
C GLN A 92 25.60 15.34 -21.55
N ASP A 93 25.83 15.40 -22.87
CA ASP A 93 25.64 16.62 -23.65
C ASP A 93 24.16 16.98 -23.80
N SER A 94 23.27 15.99 -23.97
CA SER A 94 21.82 16.20 -23.97
C SER A 94 21.31 16.77 -22.64
N ILE A 95 21.85 16.28 -21.52
CA ILE A 95 21.50 16.79 -20.19
C ILE A 95 22.01 18.22 -20.05
N ARG A 96 23.26 18.48 -20.44
CA ARG A 96 23.89 19.80 -20.38
C ARG A 96 23.14 20.85 -21.21
N LEU A 97 22.69 20.50 -22.41
CA LEU A 97 21.88 21.37 -23.26
C LEU A 97 20.49 21.63 -22.67
N ARG A 98 19.92 20.62 -22.00
CA ARG A 98 18.61 20.75 -21.33
C ARG A 98 18.68 21.57 -20.04
N THR A 99 19.81 21.57 -19.34
CA THR A 99 20.02 22.27 -18.06
C THR A 99 20.78 23.60 -18.21
N GLY A 100 20.95 24.10 -19.44
CA GLY A 100 21.59 25.39 -19.69
C GLY A 100 23.06 25.46 -19.23
N GLY A 101 23.78 24.34 -19.27
CA GLY A 101 25.19 24.28 -18.87
C GLY A 101 25.45 24.10 -17.37
N THR A 102 24.41 23.98 -16.54
CA THR A 102 24.57 23.57 -15.14
C THR A 102 24.66 22.04 -15.08
N ALA A 103 25.75 21.50 -14.54
CA ALA A 103 25.88 20.06 -14.35
C ALA A 103 24.69 19.54 -13.53
N PRO A 104 24.06 18.40 -13.89
CA PRO A 104 23.00 17.83 -13.07
C PRO A 104 23.61 17.49 -11.72
N VAL A 105 23.32 18.30 -10.70
CA VAL A 105 23.66 18.03 -9.31
C VAL A 105 22.67 16.97 -8.81
N GLN A 106 22.60 15.82 -9.47
CA GLN A 106 21.92 14.65 -8.93
C GLN A 106 22.87 14.06 -7.89
N LYS A 107 22.88 14.69 -6.71
CA LYS A 107 23.53 14.16 -5.52
C LYS A 107 23.01 12.75 -5.34
N VAL A 108 23.92 11.81 -5.10
CA VAL A 108 23.68 10.37 -4.93
C VAL A 108 22.55 10.04 -3.94
N SER A 109 22.16 10.97 -3.08
CA SER A 109 20.98 10.91 -2.19
C SER A 109 19.61 10.92 -2.90
N GLU A 110 19.48 11.43 -4.12
CA GLU A 110 18.18 11.49 -4.81
C GLU A 110 17.70 10.11 -5.28
N LYS A 111 18.63 9.18 -5.55
CA LYS A 111 18.29 7.83 -6.04
C LYS A 111 17.61 6.98 -4.96
N SER A 112 18.01 7.13 -3.69
CA SER A 112 17.35 6.48 -2.54
C SER A 112 15.99 7.13 -2.24
N ALA A 113 15.87 8.44 -2.36
CA ALA A 113 14.59 9.13 -2.18
C ALA A 113 13.57 8.74 -3.27
N GLN A 114 13.99 8.69 -4.55
CA GLN A 114 13.13 8.26 -5.66
C GLN A 114 12.70 6.79 -5.53
N SER A 115 13.59 5.90 -5.09
CA SER A 115 13.20 4.50 -4.84
C SER A 115 12.21 4.41 -3.67
N ASN A 116 12.39 5.15 -2.59
CA ASN A 116 11.45 5.18 -1.47
C ASN A 116 10.08 5.75 -1.84
N GLU A 117 10.03 6.80 -2.67
CA GLU A 117 8.78 7.35 -3.22
C GLU A 117 8.04 6.31 -4.10
N LEU A 118 8.78 5.56 -4.93
CA LEU A 118 8.21 4.46 -5.71
C LEU A 118 7.69 3.33 -4.82
N LEU A 119 8.42 2.94 -3.77
CA LEU A 119 7.95 1.95 -2.79
C LEU A 119 6.69 2.42 -2.06
N THR A 120 6.68 3.68 -1.63
CA THR A 120 5.53 4.31 -0.98
C THR A 120 4.28 4.28 -1.86
N THR A 121 4.41 4.66 -3.14
CA THR A 121 3.27 4.67 -4.07
C THR A 121 2.74 3.27 -4.37
N ARG A 122 3.62 2.28 -4.51
CA ARG A 122 3.25 0.87 -4.67
C ARG A 122 2.56 0.32 -3.43
N PHE A 123 3.09 0.62 -2.24
CA PHE A 123 2.50 0.19 -0.97
C PHE A 123 1.10 0.78 -0.78
N ARG A 124 0.92 2.06 -1.10
CA ARG A 124 -0.39 2.76 -1.08
C ARG A 124 -1.44 2.11 -1.98
N ARG A 125 -1.01 1.45 -3.05
CA ARG A 125 -1.88 0.73 -3.99
C ARG A 125 -2.11 -0.73 -3.60
N ALA A 126 -1.56 -1.19 -2.48
CA ALA A 126 -1.58 -2.60 -2.09
C ALA A 126 -1.01 -3.50 -3.20
N ASP A 127 0.13 -3.09 -3.78
CA ASP A 127 0.83 -3.89 -4.78
C ASP A 127 1.38 -5.18 -4.16
N SER A 128 0.86 -6.32 -4.63
CA SER A 128 1.22 -7.65 -4.13
C SER A 128 2.60 -8.13 -4.55
N THR A 129 3.27 -7.41 -5.43
CA THR A 129 4.62 -7.74 -5.91
C THR A 129 5.73 -7.07 -5.08
N LEU A 130 5.38 -6.32 -4.03
CA LEU A 130 6.35 -5.78 -3.08
C LEU A 130 7.00 -6.91 -2.29
N SER A 131 8.32 -6.93 -2.25
CA SER A 131 9.04 -7.89 -1.43
C SER A 131 8.98 -7.51 0.04
N ARG A 132 9.17 -8.49 0.92
CA ARG A 132 9.26 -8.22 2.37
C ARG A 132 10.40 -7.27 2.71
N ALA A 133 11.50 -7.31 1.95
CA ALA A 133 12.62 -6.39 2.14
C ALA A 133 12.22 -4.94 1.82
N ASP A 134 11.46 -4.74 0.74
CA ASP A 134 10.93 -3.42 0.38
C ASP A 134 10.00 -2.86 1.47
N ILE A 135 9.13 -3.71 2.02
CA ILE A 135 8.20 -3.33 3.09
C ILE A 135 8.95 -3.03 4.39
N ARG A 136 10.00 -3.81 4.69
CA ARG A 136 10.88 -3.58 5.83
C ARG A 136 11.62 -2.25 5.70
N GLU A 137 12.17 -1.96 4.53
CA GLU A 137 12.81 -0.67 4.24
C GLU A 137 11.82 0.47 4.44
N LEU A 138 10.62 0.37 3.86
CA LEU A 138 9.59 1.39 3.98
C LEU A 138 9.09 1.59 5.43
N TYR A 139 8.97 0.51 6.20
CA TYR A 139 8.52 0.60 7.59
C TYR A 139 9.56 1.29 8.48
N PHE A 140 10.84 0.91 8.40
CA PHE A 140 11.91 1.48 9.25
C PHE A 140 12.56 2.76 8.70
N SER A 141 12.14 3.24 7.53
CA SER A 141 12.56 4.53 6.99
C SER A 141 12.14 5.69 7.91
N VAL A 142 13.06 6.60 8.22
CA VAL A 142 12.76 7.83 8.97
C VAL A 142 12.01 8.80 8.05
N ASP A 143 10.86 9.30 8.50
CA ASP A 143 10.33 10.55 7.96
C ASP A 143 11.17 11.69 8.54
N GLY A 144 12.10 12.24 7.75
CA GLY A 144 13.09 13.23 8.21
C GLY A 144 12.52 14.57 8.66
N ARG A 145 11.20 14.69 8.77
CA ARG A 145 10.49 15.89 9.19
C ARG A 145 10.20 15.84 10.69
N GLU A 146 10.74 16.81 11.43
CA GLU A 146 10.61 16.92 12.89
C GLU A 146 9.15 17.07 13.37
N ASP A 147 8.29 17.65 12.54
CA ASP A 147 6.86 17.84 12.83
C ASP A 147 6.01 16.59 12.62
N THR A 148 6.59 15.45 12.22
CA THR A 148 5.83 14.23 11.91
C THR A 148 5.18 13.62 13.14
N ALA A 149 5.92 13.44 14.23
CA ALA A 149 5.38 12.90 15.48
C ALA A 149 4.21 13.74 16.04
N PRO A 150 4.35 15.07 16.25
CA PRO A 150 3.24 15.88 16.76
C PRO A 150 2.06 15.95 15.79
N PHE A 151 2.33 15.92 14.47
CA PHE A 151 1.26 15.83 13.48
C PHE A 151 0.47 14.52 13.60
N LEU A 152 1.15 13.38 13.73
CA LEU A 152 0.49 12.07 13.87
C LEU A 152 -0.33 12.00 15.16
N SER A 153 0.22 12.44 16.30
CA SER A 153 -0.52 12.48 17.56
C SER A 153 -1.80 13.34 17.47
N LYS A 154 -1.73 14.48 16.76
CA LYS A 154 -2.91 15.31 16.50
C LYS A 154 -3.95 14.60 15.63
N ILE A 155 -3.51 13.91 14.58
CA ILE A 155 -4.39 13.16 13.69
C ILE A 155 -5.08 12.02 14.43
N GLU A 156 -4.36 11.29 15.29
CA GLU A 156 -4.92 10.20 16.08
C GLU A 156 -5.97 10.70 17.07
N ALA A 157 -5.64 11.74 17.85
CA ALA A 157 -6.58 12.32 18.81
C ALA A 157 -7.86 12.85 18.13
N GLU A 158 -7.71 13.51 16.98
CA GLU A 158 -8.85 14.02 16.21
C GLU A 158 -9.68 12.89 15.60
N ALA A 159 -9.04 11.83 15.09
CA ALA A 159 -9.74 10.66 14.58
C ALA A 159 -10.56 9.98 15.69
N ASP A 160 -9.97 9.79 16.88
CA ASP A 160 -10.63 9.16 18.03
C ASP A 160 -11.83 10.02 18.49
N ARG A 161 -11.68 11.34 18.57
CA ARG A 161 -12.78 12.29 18.86
C ARG A 161 -13.93 12.17 17.85
N LEU A 162 -13.62 12.05 16.56
CA LEU A 162 -14.63 11.90 15.51
C LEU A 162 -15.33 10.53 15.55
N ILE A 163 -14.59 9.47 15.91
CA ILE A 163 -15.13 8.12 16.11
C ILE A 163 -16.11 8.12 17.30
N GLU A 164 -15.73 8.71 18.43
CA GLU A 164 -16.60 8.88 19.60
C GLU A 164 -17.85 9.69 19.26
N GLY A 165 -17.70 10.76 18.46
CA GLY A 165 -18.79 11.55 17.92
C GLY A 165 -19.61 10.87 16.82
N LYS A 166 -19.33 9.60 16.48
CA LYS A 166 -19.97 8.80 15.42
C LYS A 166 -19.90 9.42 14.02
N ASN A 167 -18.97 10.34 13.79
CA ASN A 167 -18.73 10.97 12.50
C ASN A 167 -17.68 10.18 11.70
N PHE A 168 -18.05 8.96 11.30
CA PHE A 168 -17.13 8.00 10.70
C PHE A 168 -16.56 8.45 9.35
N THR A 169 -17.31 9.24 8.57
CA THR A 169 -16.87 9.74 7.26
C THR A 169 -15.75 10.77 7.40
N GLU A 170 -15.87 11.69 8.36
CA GLU A 170 -14.80 12.66 8.64
C GLU A 170 -13.62 11.99 9.33
N ALA A 171 -13.88 11.04 10.26
CA ALA A 171 -12.81 10.25 10.87
C ALA A 171 -11.95 9.55 9.81
N LEU A 172 -12.56 8.95 8.79
CA LEU A 172 -11.83 8.27 7.71
C LEU A 172 -10.98 9.26 6.90
N LYS A 173 -11.46 10.47 6.63
CA LYS A 173 -10.68 11.51 5.93
C LYS A 173 -9.48 11.95 6.77
N THR A 174 -9.66 12.17 8.07
CA THR A 174 -8.59 12.53 9.01
C THR A 174 -7.51 11.45 9.05
N VAL A 175 -7.92 10.18 9.18
CA VAL A 175 -6.98 9.05 9.15
C VAL A 175 -6.24 8.96 7.81
N GLN A 176 -6.93 9.18 6.69
CA GLN A 176 -6.32 9.20 5.35
C GLN A 176 -5.28 10.30 5.20
N GLN A 177 -5.49 11.47 5.80
CA GLN A 177 -4.51 12.56 5.84
C GLN A 177 -3.23 12.11 6.56
N GLY A 178 -3.36 11.43 7.69
CA GLY A 178 -2.23 10.83 8.40
C GLY A 178 -1.47 9.81 7.56
N LEU A 179 -2.19 8.88 6.93
CA LEU A 179 -1.61 7.87 6.03
C LEU A 179 -0.96 8.45 4.77
N TRP A 180 -1.40 9.64 4.35
CA TRP A 180 -0.76 10.36 3.25
C TRP A 180 0.60 10.94 3.63
N ARG A 181 0.84 11.14 4.92
CA ARG A 181 2.16 11.50 5.44
C ARG A 181 2.99 10.26 5.74
N THR A 182 2.45 9.34 6.52
CA THR A 182 3.13 8.15 7.01
C THR A 182 2.34 6.90 6.63
N PRO A 183 2.57 6.34 5.43
CA PRO A 183 1.75 5.26 4.88
C PRO A 183 1.89 3.95 5.66
N THR A 184 2.96 3.77 6.43
CA THR A 184 3.25 2.56 7.22
C THR A 184 2.83 2.66 8.68
N HIS A 185 2.04 3.67 9.06
CA HIS A 185 1.58 3.84 10.45
C HIS A 185 0.50 2.81 10.81
N ILE A 186 0.86 1.77 11.56
CA ILE A 186 0.00 0.60 11.82
C ILE A 186 -1.32 1.01 12.48
N GLY A 187 -1.26 1.87 13.50
CA GLY A 187 -2.46 2.34 14.20
C GLY A 187 -3.44 3.12 13.32
N LEU A 188 -2.95 3.85 12.30
CA LEU A 188 -3.81 4.58 11.38
C LEU A 188 -4.37 3.65 10.30
N ILE A 189 -3.58 2.69 9.80
CA ILE A 189 -4.07 1.68 8.85
C ILE A 189 -5.17 0.85 9.51
N LYS A 190 -4.98 0.43 10.77
CA LYS A 190 -5.99 -0.28 11.57
C LYS A 190 -7.30 0.52 11.65
N ARG A 191 -7.24 1.78 12.09
CA ARG A 191 -8.43 2.66 12.12
C ARG A 191 -9.07 2.79 10.73
N ALA A 192 -8.27 2.95 9.67
CA ALA A 192 -8.77 3.00 8.30
C ALA A 192 -9.47 1.71 7.87
N CYS A 193 -8.98 0.53 8.29
CA CYS A 193 -9.65 -0.76 8.09
C CYS A 193 -11.01 -0.77 8.78
N ASP A 194 -11.09 -0.45 10.07
CA ASP A 194 -12.34 -0.46 10.84
C ASP A 194 -13.39 0.48 10.22
N LEU A 195 -12.97 1.72 9.95
CA LEU A 195 -13.83 2.76 9.39
C LEU A 195 -14.29 2.40 7.98
N SER A 196 -13.39 1.86 7.15
CA SER A 196 -13.75 1.42 5.80
C SER A 196 -14.70 0.22 5.83
N LEU A 197 -14.54 -0.69 6.78
CA LEU A 197 -15.46 -1.81 6.99
C LEU A 197 -16.84 -1.31 7.38
N HIS A 198 -16.90 -0.42 8.38
CA HIS A 198 -18.15 0.18 8.86
C HIS A 198 -18.89 0.96 7.75
N LEU A 199 -18.16 1.75 6.96
CA LEU A 199 -18.68 2.54 5.85
C LEU A 199 -18.89 1.73 4.57
N LYS A 200 -18.54 0.43 4.54
CA LYS A 200 -18.58 -0.44 3.36
C LYS A 200 -17.81 0.15 2.16
N SER A 201 -16.69 0.80 2.44
CA SER A 201 -15.82 1.40 1.44
C SER A 201 -15.08 0.33 0.65
N SER A 202 -14.95 0.52 -0.67
CA SER A 202 -14.17 -0.36 -1.54
C SER A 202 -12.67 -0.40 -1.18
N ARG A 203 -12.18 0.60 -0.44
CA ARG A 203 -10.78 0.68 0.00
C ARG A 203 -10.45 -0.24 1.18
N PHE A 204 -11.44 -0.88 1.80
CA PHE A 204 -11.22 -1.81 2.91
C PHE A 204 -10.15 -2.86 2.59
N ASN A 205 -10.26 -3.51 1.43
CA ASN A 205 -9.30 -4.55 1.02
C ASN A 205 -7.87 -4.02 0.87
N THR A 206 -7.71 -2.77 0.41
CA THR A 206 -6.40 -2.13 0.30
C THR A 206 -5.75 -1.94 1.67
N TYR A 207 -6.50 -1.41 2.64
CA TYR A 207 -5.98 -1.20 4.00
C TYR A 207 -5.69 -2.53 4.71
N MET A 208 -6.57 -3.52 4.52
CA MET A 208 -6.34 -4.87 5.07
C MET A 208 -5.07 -5.49 4.52
N TYR A 209 -4.83 -5.39 3.22
CA TYR A 209 -3.59 -5.89 2.61
C TYR A 209 -2.35 -5.20 3.20
N GLN A 210 -2.38 -3.86 3.30
CA GLN A 210 -1.29 -3.08 3.90
C GLN A 210 -1.01 -3.50 5.35
N LEU A 211 -2.06 -3.70 6.15
CA LEU A 211 -1.93 -4.12 7.55
C LEU A 211 -1.33 -5.52 7.67
N VAL A 212 -1.86 -6.47 6.89
CA VAL A 212 -1.39 -7.87 6.92
C VAL A 212 0.07 -7.96 6.47
N GLU A 213 0.46 -7.24 5.43
CA GLU A 213 1.85 -7.26 4.97
C GLU A 213 2.83 -6.64 5.98
N LEU A 214 2.44 -5.55 6.65
CA LEU A 214 3.28 -4.95 7.71
C LEU A 214 3.43 -5.88 8.90
N LEU A 215 2.32 -6.42 9.42
CA LEU A 215 2.36 -7.34 10.55
C LEU A 215 3.10 -8.63 10.18
N SER A 216 2.88 -9.16 8.96
CA SER A 216 3.64 -10.30 8.44
C SER A 216 5.13 -9.99 8.40
N MET A 217 5.54 -8.83 7.87
CA MET A 217 6.94 -8.42 7.85
C MET A 217 7.53 -8.37 9.26
N ILE A 218 6.85 -7.73 10.22
CA ILE A 218 7.27 -7.64 11.63
C ILE A 218 7.43 -9.04 12.24
N ALA A 219 6.50 -9.96 11.99
CA ALA A 219 6.54 -11.32 12.50
C ALA A 219 7.74 -12.14 12.02
N HIS A 220 8.39 -11.73 10.92
CA HIS A 220 9.59 -12.40 10.41
C HIS A 220 10.89 -11.78 10.95
N THR A 221 10.82 -10.80 11.83
CA THR A 221 12.01 -10.15 12.40
C THR A 221 12.53 -10.85 13.66
N GLY A 222 11.69 -11.63 14.35
CA GLY A 222 12.00 -12.34 15.59
C GLY A 222 10.81 -13.18 16.06
N ASP A 223 10.99 -13.93 17.16
CA ASP A 223 9.92 -14.73 17.79
C ASP A 223 9.42 -14.12 19.12
N GLY A 224 10.12 -13.10 19.64
CA GLY A 224 9.75 -12.37 20.85
C GLY A 224 9.99 -13.14 22.13
N SER A 225 10.67 -14.30 22.10
CA SER A 225 10.82 -15.16 23.29
C SER A 225 11.91 -14.70 24.26
N SER A 226 12.80 -13.81 23.82
CA SER A 226 13.95 -13.32 24.59
C SER A 226 14.51 -12.04 23.96
N PHE A 227 15.40 -11.34 24.66
CA PHE A 227 16.09 -10.15 24.13
C PHE A 227 16.86 -10.39 22.82
N ASP A 228 17.45 -11.58 22.64
CA ASP A 228 18.22 -11.92 21.44
C ASP A 228 17.33 -12.26 20.24
N LYS A 229 16.08 -12.66 20.50
CA LYS A 229 15.09 -13.00 19.48
C LYS A 229 13.91 -12.02 19.42
N ALA A 230 14.12 -10.82 19.94
CA ALA A 230 13.08 -9.81 20.03
C ALA A 230 12.53 -9.42 18.66
N ILE A 231 11.22 -9.17 18.60
CA ILE A 231 10.54 -8.71 17.38
C ILE A 231 10.86 -7.23 17.17
N GLN A 232 11.21 -6.83 15.96
CA GLN A 232 11.62 -5.47 15.65
C GLN A 232 10.41 -4.60 15.30
N VAL A 233 10.28 -3.48 16.00
CA VAL A 233 9.19 -2.49 15.86
C VAL A 233 9.75 -1.08 15.94
N ARG A 234 8.93 -0.07 15.60
CA ARG A 234 9.32 1.35 15.73
C ARG A 234 8.94 1.99 17.07
N SER A 235 7.93 1.46 17.76
CA SER A 235 7.38 2.07 18.97
C SER A 235 6.69 1.04 19.85
N LEU A 236 6.40 1.45 21.09
CA LEU A 236 5.53 0.74 22.01
C LEU A 236 4.14 0.47 21.42
N ASP A 237 3.54 1.45 20.75
CA ASP A 237 2.21 1.30 20.16
C ASP A 237 2.19 0.24 19.05
N ASP A 238 3.23 0.22 18.21
CA ASP A 238 3.36 -0.81 17.17
C ASP A 238 3.54 -2.21 17.80
N ALA A 239 4.24 -2.33 18.93
CA ALA A 239 4.36 -3.59 19.68
C ALA A 239 3.01 -4.06 20.24
N LEU A 240 2.26 -3.16 20.86
CA LEU A 240 0.94 -3.48 21.43
C LEU A 240 -0.08 -3.84 20.35
N LEU A 241 -0.08 -3.12 19.23
CA LEU A 241 -0.93 -3.43 18.09
C LEU A 241 -0.57 -4.80 17.49
N PHE A 242 0.73 -5.11 17.38
CA PHE A 242 1.18 -6.41 16.93
C PHE A 242 0.73 -7.54 17.85
N GLU A 243 0.86 -7.37 19.17
CA GLU A 243 0.36 -8.34 20.14
C GLU A 243 -1.13 -8.61 19.99
N GLN A 244 -1.91 -7.54 19.96
CA GLN A 244 -3.38 -7.63 19.90
C GLN A 244 -3.86 -8.27 18.59
N HIS A 245 -3.26 -7.92 17.46
CA HIS A 245 -3.82 -8.25 16.15
C HIS A 245 -3.11 -9.41 15.45
N TRP A 246 -1.82 -9.63 15.68
CA TRP A 246 -1.05 -10.71 15.03
C TRP A 246 -0.83 -11.93 15.91
N ASN A 247 -0.58 -11.71 17.20
CA ASN A 247 -0.49 -12.78 18.20
C ASN A 247 -1.87 -13.16 18.75
N GLU A 248 -2.90 -12.36 18.46
CA GLU A 248 -4.29 -12.58 18.87
C GLU A 248 -4.43 -12.54 20.40
N THR A 249 -3.56 -11.80 21.09
CA THR A 249 -3.58 -11.62 22.54
C THR A 249 -4.71 -10.64 22.92
N PRO A 250 -5.76 -11.06 23.64
CA PRO A 250 -6.81 -10.15 24.10
C PRO A 250 -6.23 -9.01 24.93
N ARG A 251 -6.85 -7.84 24.86
CA ARG A 251 -6.36 -6.66 25.60
C ARG A 251 -6.35 -6.90 27.10
N GLU A 252 -7.29 -7.69 27.62
CA GLU A 252 -7.38 -8.02 29.04
C GLU A 252 -6.25 -8.93 29.52
N GLU A 253 -5.65 -9.71 28.62
CA GLU A 253 -4.52 -10.59 28.93
C GLU A 253 -3.18 -9.86 28.94
N ILE A 254 -3.12 -8.63 28.40
CA ILE A 254 -1.94 -7.76 28.48
C ILE A 254 -1.92 -7.09 29.85
N LEU A 255 -1.07 -7.61 30.75
CA LEU A 255 -1.02 -7.18 32.15
C LEU A 255 -0.21 -5.90 32.33
N ALA A 256 0.90 -5.78 31.61
CA ALA A 256 1.77 -4.62 31.68
C ALA A 256 2.61 -4.49 30.40
N SER A 257 3.05 -3.27 30.10
CA SER A 257 4.04 -2.99 29.07
C SER A 257 5.00 -1.93 29.57
N ARG A 258 6.31 -2.16 29.39
CA ARG A 258 7.34 -1.19 29.79
C ARG A 258 8.46 -1.12 28.77
N GLU A 259 9.03 0.07 28.64
CA GLU A 259 10.28 0.25 27.92
C GLU A 259 11.46 -0.07 28.86
N GLN A 260 12.44 -0.79 28.33
CA GLN A 260 13.61 -1.24 29.05
C GLN A 260 14.83 -1.21 28.12
N THR A 261 15.85 -0.45 28.51
CA THR A 261 17.14 -0.46 27.82
C THR A 261 17.97 -1.67 28.28
N ASN A 262 18.48 -2.45 27.33
CA ASN A 262 19.35 -3.60 27.58
C ASN A 262 20.50 -3.61 26.56
N LYS A 263 21.75 -3.74 27.03
CA LYS A 263 22.96 -3.72 26.18
C LYS A 263 23.01 -2.54 25.18
N GLY A 264 22.55 -1.35 25.60
CA GLY A 264 22.53 -0.14 24.76
C GLY A 264 21.49 -0.15 23.63
N LYS A 265 20.51 -1.06 23.68
CA LYS A 265 19.35 -1.09 22.79
C LYS A 265 18.07 -0.94 23.61
N ASP A 266 17.07 -0.30 23.03
CA ASP A 266 15.79 -0.08 23.70
C ASP A 266 14.80 -1.18 23.33
N TYR A 267 14.19 -1.76 24.34
CA TYR A 267 13.21 -2.82 24.19
C TYR A 267 11.88 -2.42 24.80
N VAL A 268 10.80 -2.96 24.24
CA VAL A 268 9.50 -3.04 24.90
C VAL A 268 9.33 -4.45 25.42
N VAL A 269 9.01 -4.59 26.70
CA VAL A 269 8.65 -5.86 27.32
C VAL A 269 7.16 -5.82 27.60
N VAL A 270 6.42 -6.73 26.96
CA VAL A 270 4.98 -6.91 27.18
C VAL A 270 4.78 -8.13 28.06
N GLU A 271 4.13 -7.95 29.21
CA GLU A 271 3.75 -9.01 30.12
C GLU A 271 2.32 -9.46 29.83
N ILE A 272 2.16 -10.75 29.58
CA ILE A 272 0.92 -11.37 29.15
C ILE A 272 0.53 -12.46 30.14
N GLN A 273 -0.76 -12.62 30.36
CA GLN A 273 -1.30 -13.74 31.13
C GLN A 273 -1.00 -15.06 30.40
N GLY A 274 -0.25 -15.94 31.07
CA GLY A 274 0.08 -17.25 30.53
C GLY A 274 -1.08 -18.24 30.64
N SER A 275 -0.96 -19.34 29.90
CA SER A 275 -1.97 -20.41 29.80
C SER A 275 -2.16 -21.25 31.09
N GLY A 276 -1.53 -20.88 32.20
CA GLY A 276 -1.71 -21.50 33.52
C GLY A 276 -2.07 -20.45 34.58
N LYS A 277 -2.95 -20.81 35.53
CA LYS A 277 -3.36 -19.91 36.63
C LYS A 277 -2.14 -19.27 37.30
N GLY A 278 -2.04 -17.95 37.21
CA GLY A 278 -0.98 -17.14 37.84
C GLY A 278 0.38 -17.17 37.14
N LYS A 279 0.52 -17.82 35.98
CA LYS A 279 1.76 -17.75 35.18
C LYS A 279 1.70 -16.51 34.29
N THR A 280 2.79 -15.77 34.24
CA THR A 280 2.98 -14.66 33.30
C THR A 280 4.00 -15.07 32.25
N GLN A 281 3.80 -14.60 31.02
CA GLN A 281 4.73 -14.75 29.91
C GLN A 281 5.19 -13.36 29.47
N GLN A 282 6.46 -13.22 29.13
CA GLN A 282 7.02 -11.98 28.63
C GLN A 282 7.32 -12.12 27.14
N HIS A 283 6.88 -11.15 26.36
CA HIS A 283 7.28 -10.98 24.96
C HIS A 283 8.17 -9.75 24.81
N TYR A 284 9.25 -9.92 24.06
CA TYR A 284 10.29 -8.92 23.90
C TYR A 284 10.27 -8.32 22.49
N TYR A 285 10.25 -7.00 22.43
CA TYR A 285 10.25 -6.22 21.21
C TYR A 285 11.45 -5.28 21.20
N LEU A 286 12.23 -5.27 20.14
CA LEU A 286 13.34 -4.34 19.95
C LEU A 286 12.83 -3.10 19.22
N ILE A 287 12.96 -1.94 19.85
CA ILE A 287 12.74 -0.66 19.19
C ILE A 287 13.95 -0.43 18.29
N GLN A 288 13.77 -0.52 16.97
CA GLN A 288 14.82 -0.08 16.07
C GLN A 288 14.84 1.44 16.05
N PRO A 289 16.00 2.09 16.30
CA PRO A 289 16.19 3.48 15.92
C PRO A 289 15.85 3.57 14.43
N THR A 290 14.88 4.40 14.09
CA THR A 290 14.57 4.67 12.69
C THR A 290 15.86 5.12 12.01
N LEU A 291 16.20 4.47 10.90
CA LEU A 291 17.51 4.60 10.25
C LEU A 291 17.80 6.06 9.90
N THR A 292 18.52 6.77 10.76
CA THR A 292 18.97 8.13 10.46
C THR A 292 19.96 7.99 9.31
N PRO A 293 19.77 8.67 8.16
CA PRO A 293 20.82 8.74 7.17
C PRO A 293 22.02 9.38 7.87
N SER A 294 23.10 8.59 7.99
CA SER A 294 24.32 8.89 8.71
C SER A 294 24.66 10.38 8.60
N ALA A 295 24.54 11.12 9.70
CA ALA A 295 25.16 12.42 9.82
C ALA A 295 26.66 12.19 9.65
N THR A 296 27.20 12.59 8.51
CA THR A 296 28.64 12.66 8.27
C THR A 296 29.29 13.35 9.45
N THR A 297 30.15 12.62 10.15
CA THR A 297 31.15 13.14 11.08
C THR A 297 31.80 14.37 10.47
N LYS A 298 31.51 15.55 11.03
CA LYS A 298 32.41 16.70 10.92
C LYS A 298 33.48 16.50 11.99
N LYS A 299 34.70 16.19 11.54
CA LYS A 299 35.91 16.52 12.28
C LYS A 299 36.12 18.03 12.23
#